data_AF-A0A415TNJ1-F1
#
_entry.id   AF-A0A415TNJ1-F1
#
_cell.length_a   1.000
_cell.length_b   1.000
_cell.length_c   1.000
_cell.angle_alpha   90.00
_cell.angle_beta   90.00
_cell.angle_gamma   90.00
#
_symmetry.space_group_name_H-M   'P 1'
#
loop_
_entity.id
_entity.type
_entity.pdbx_description
1 polymer ?
#
loop_
_entity_poly.entity_id
_entity_poly.type
_entity_poly.pdbx_seq_one_letter_code
_entity_poly.pdbx_strand_id
1 'polypeptide(L)'
;MSKKVKDEWKQYLLDEEKDYSVEQLIEKFKYAVSYLKSHHIRIVHEMFTDPGIVDKKYHLSDKDKEVYAKSFEKEGYAPQDCKTIIKVMDAVYHVLDISKEEARQFTLYIAENHLTLTDAIERKYHLSLSEYDDYMEVVLMPYVNYCGRKALQLGKELVEILAVVFAE
;
A
#
# COMPACT_ATOMS: atom_id res chain seq x y z
N MET A 1 -13.46 11.72 -17.60
CA MET A 1 -13.12 10.67 -18.59
C MET A 1 -13.07 9.37 -17.82
N SER A 2 -13.72 8.29 -18.27
CA SER A 2 -13.56 6.99 -17.62
C SER A 2 -12.11 6.54 -17.86
N LYS A 3 -11.38 6.19 -16.80
CA LYS A 3 -10.04 5.62 -16.94
C LYS A 3 -10.18 4.29 -17.70
N LYS A 4 -9.34 4.06 -18.70
CA LYS A 4 -9.37 2.82 -19.49
C LYS A 4 -8.82 1.70 -18.61
N VAL A 5 -9.65 0.72 -18.29
CA VAL A 5 -9.23 -0.43 -17.47
C VAL A 5 -8.21 -1.27 -18.25
N LYS A 6 -7.08 -1.59 -17.63
CA LYS A 6 -6.08 -2.49 -18.18
C LYS A 6 -6.62 -3.92 -18.30
N ASP A 7 -6.14 -4.66 -19.29
CA ASP A 7 -6.57 -6.05 -19.51
C ASP A 7 -6.27 -6.97 -18.32
N GLU A 8 -5.12 -6.79 -17.68
CA GLU A 8 -4.71 -7.54 -16.48
C GLU A 8 -5.63 -7.31 -15.27
N TRP A 9 -6.32 -6.17 -15.20
CA TRP A 9 -7.19 -5.80 -14.08
C TRP A 9 -8.61 -6.36 -14.21
N LYS A 10 -9.01 -6.77 -15.42
CA LYS A 10 -10.39 -7.22 -15.71
C LYS A 10 -10.84 -8.36 -14.82
N GLN A 11 -9.92 -9.26 -14.44
CA GLN A 11 -10.21 -10.39 -13.56
C GLN A 11 -10.53 -9.99 -12.11
N TYR A 12 -10.12 -8.80 -11.68
CA TYR A 12 -10.34 -8.31 -10.32
C TYR A 12 -11.58 -7.42 -10.21
N LEU A 13 -12.15 -6.97 -11.33
CA LEU A 13 -13.30 -6.08 -11.33
C LEU A 13 -14.51 -6.70 -10.62
N LEU A 14 -15.22 -5.86 -9.86
CA LEU A 14 -16.52 -6.18 -9.34
C LEU A 14 -17.56 -6.04 -10.46
N ASP A 15 -18.34 -7.08 -10.70
CA ASP A 15 -19.53 -7.00 -11.55
C ASP A 15 -20.69 -6.42 -10.72
N GLU A 16 -20.95 -5.11 -10.88
CA GLU A 16 -21.96 -4.39 -10.11
C GLU A 16 -23.40 -4.81 -10.42
N GLU A 17 -23.66 -5.53 -11.51
CA GLU A 17 -25.00 -6.02 -11.87
C GLU A 17 -25.38 -7.28 -11.09
N LYS A 18 -24.39 -7.99 -10.54
CA LYS A 18 -24.60 -9.22 -9.78
C LYS A 18 -24.80 -8.93 -8.29
N ASP A 19 -25.84 -9.55 -7.72
CA ASP A 19 -26.04 -9.54 -6.27
C ASP A 19 -25.21 -10.62 -5.58
N TYR A 20 -24.13 -10.21 -4.91
CA TYR A 20 -23.26 -11.08 -4.14
C TYR A 20 -23.72 -11.27 -2.69
N SER A 21 -23.48 -12.48 -2.15
CA SER A 21 -23.45 -12.69 -0.70
C SER A 21 -22.24 -11.98 -0.07
N VAL A 22 -22.26 -11.79 1.25
CA VAL A 22 -21.13 -11.17 1.97
C VAL A 22 -19.87 -12.01 1.83
N GLU A 23 -19.98 -13.33 1.93
CA GLU A 23 -18.86 -14.25 1.81
C GLU A 23 -18.25 -14.21 0.41
N GLN A 24 -19.09 -14.21 -0.63
CA GLN A 24 -18.62 -14.09 -2.02
C GLN A 24 -17.91 -12.75 -2.27
N LEU A 25 -18.45 -11.68 -1.70
CA LEU A 25 -17.86 -10.34 -1.81
C LEU A 25 -16.50 -10.27 -1.11
N ILE A 26 -16.39 -10.85 0.10
CA ILE A 26 -15.14 -10.91 0.85
C ILE A 26 -14.06 -11.64 0.05
N GLU A 27 -14.36 -12.82 -0.49
CA GLU A 27 -13.37 -13.61 -1.24
C GLU A 27 -12.92 -12.90 -2.53
N LYS A 28 -13.86 -12.27 -3.25
CA LYS A 28 -13.51 -11.47 -4.43
C LYS A 28 -12.68 -10.24 -4.06
N PHE A 29 -13.00 -9.57 -2.96
CA PHE A 29 -12.27 -8.39 -2.53
C PHE A 29 -10.86 -8.78 -2.05
N LYS A 30 -10.71 -9.88 -1.30
CA LYS A 30 -9.39 -10.47 -0.97
C LYS A 30 -8.57 -10.74 -2.22
N TYR A 31 -9.19 -11.30 -3.25
CA TYR A 31 -8.53 -11.55 -4.52
C TYR A 31 -8.12 -10.26 -5.24
N ALA A 32 -8.93 -9.20 -5.19
CA ALA A 32 -8.55 -7.90 -5.75
C ALA A 32 -7.43 -7.22 -4.94
N VAL A 33 -7.44 -7.33 -3.61
CA VAL A 33 -6.41 -6.80 -2.71
C VAL A 33 -5.08 -7.53 -2.90
N SER A 34 -5.11 -8.84 -3.20
CA SER A 34 -3.89 -9.64 -3.36
C SER A 34 -3.00 -9.16 -4.51
N TYR A 35 -3.57 -8.50 -5.52
CA TYR A 35 -2.79 -7.85 -6.60
C TYR A 35 -1.84 -6.78 -6.04
N LEU A 36 -2.29 -5.90 -5.15
CA LEU A 36 -1.40 -4.89 -4.57
C LEU A 36 -0.39 -5.53 -3.60
N LYS A 37 -0.84 -6.52 -2.81
CA LYS A 37 0.04 -7.26 -1.90
C LYS A 37 1.15 -8.03 -2.65
N SER A 38 0.86 -8.59 -3.83
CA SER A 38 1.87 -9.29 -4.63
C SER A 38 2.96 -8.36 -5.18
N HIS A 39 2.67 -7.06 -5.26
CA HIS A 39 3.65 -6.01 -5.59
C HIS A 39 4.20 -5.32 -4.32
N HIS A 40 4.02 -5.92 -3.14
CA HIS A 40 4.47 -5.40 -1.85
C HIS A 40 3.98 -3.99 -1.53
N ILE A 41 2.87 -3.54 -2.12
CA ILE A 41 2.27 -2.28 -1.75
C ILE A 41 1.49 -2.47 -0.46
N ARG A 42 1.70 -1.57 0.50
CA ARG A 42 0.90 -1.57 1.72
C ARG A 42 -0.55 -1.22 1.38
N ILE A 43 -1.45 -2.09 1.79
CA ILE A 43 -2.87 -1.88 1.68
C ILE A 43 -3.56 -2.45 2.92
N VAL A 44 -4.19 -1.58 3.70
CA VAL A 44 -4.83 -1.93 4.98
C VAL A 44 -6.23 -1.33 5.03
N HIS A 45 -7.11 -1.91 5.86
CA HIS A 45 -8.50 -1.48 5.94
C HIS A 45 -8.63 -0.01 6.35
N GLU A 46 -7.73 0.51 7.18
CA GLU A 46 -7.77 1.90 7.63
C GLU A 46 -7.61 2.91 6.48
N MET A 47 -6.98 2.53 5.36
CA MET A 47 -6.89 3.39 4.18
C MET A 47 -8.26 3.72 3.58
N PHE A 48 -9.29 2.93 3.88
CA PHE A 48 -10.65 3.12 3.37
C PHE A 48 -11.61 3.75 4.39
N THR A 49 -11.26 3.71 5.68
CA THR A 49 -12.14 4.15 6.77
C THR A 49 -11.61 5.37 7.54
N ASP A 50 -10.28 5.47 7.68
CA ASP A 50 -9.59 6.59 8.33
C ASP A 50 -8.19 6.80 7.71
N PRO A 51 -8.14 7.44 6.52
CA PRO A 51 -6.87 7.67 5.82
C PRO A 51 -5.84 8.42 6.66
N GLY A 52 -6.29 9.32 7.55
CA GLY A 52 -5.40 10.13 8.40
C GLY A 52 -4.66 9.32 9.48
N ILE A 53 -5.10 8.09 9.78
CA ILE A 53 -4.41 7.21 10.72
C ILE A 53 -3.22 6.48 10.06
N VAL A 54 -3.29 6.24 8.75
CA VAL A 54 -2.27 5.53 7.97
C VAL A 54 -1.00 6.38 7.91
N ASP A 55 -1.14 7.68 7.66
CA ASP A 55 -0.08 8.70 7.71
C ASP A 55 0.59 8.82 9.09
N LYS A 56 0.03 8.21 10.14
CA LYS A 56 0.64 8.21 11.48
C LYS A 56 1.25 6.88 11.86
N LYS A 57 0.61 5.77 11.48
CA LYS A 57 1.03 4.42 11.89
C LYS A 57 2.29 3.94 11.16
N TYR A 58 2.43 4.32 9.90
CA TYR A 58 3.35 3.67 8.98
C TYR A 58 4.60 4.49 8.69
N HIS A 59 5.12 5.18 9.69
CA HIS A 59 6.39 5.90 9.61
C HIS A 59 7.40 5.33 10.60
N LEU A 60 8.67 5.54 10.33
CA LEU A 60 9.75 5.30 11.29
C LEU A 60 9.55 6.23 12.49
N SER A 61 9.63 5.68 13.69
CA SER A 61 9.63 6.49 14.91
C SER A 61 10.89 7.34 14.98
N ASP A 62 10.89 8.42 15.76
CA ASP A 62 12.08 9.25 15.95
C ASP A 62 13.27 8.43 16.49
N LYS A 63 12.99 7.44 17.35
CA LYS A 63 14.00 6.50 17.83
C LYS A 63 14.57 5.63 16.71
N ASP A 64 13.74 5.13 15.80
CA ASP A 64 14.21 4.38 14.63
C ASP A 64 15.08 5.27 13.74
N LYS A 65 14.64 6.50 13.47
CA LYS A 65 15.37 7.48 12.65
C LYS A 65 16.76 7.77 13.22
N GLU A 66 16.87 7.95 14.53
CA GLU A 66 18.16 8.14 15.21
C GLU A 66 19.07 6.91 15.12
N VAL A 67 18.52 5.71 15.31
CA VAL A 67 19.29 4.46 15.25
C VAL A 67 19.85 4.23 13.84
N TYR A 68 19.01 4.38 12.82
CA TYR A 68 19.43 4.20 11.43
C TYR A 68 20.39 5.31 10.98
N ALA A 69 20.18 6.57 11.39
CA ALA A 69 21.11 7.66 11.10
C ALA A 69 22.52 7.35 11.62
N LYS A 70 22.62 6.88 12.88
CA LYS A 70 23.91 6.46 13.47
C LYS A 70 24.51 5.24 12.78
N SER A 71 23.70 4.33 12.24
CA SER A 71 24.19 3.20 11.45
C SER A 71 24.84 3.70 10.16
N PHE A 72 24.15 4.57 9.41
CA PHE A 72 24.68 5.14 8.17
C PHE A 72 25.95 5.97 8.41
N GLU A 73 26.02 6.76 9.49
CA GLU A 73 27.25 7.47 9.86
C GLU A 73 28.43 6.51 10.08
N LYS A 74 28.21 5.37 10.75
CA LYS A 74 29.25 4.33 10.95
C LYS A 74 29.66 3.65 9.65
N GLU A 75 28.75 3.59 8.67
CA GLU A 75 29.00 3.06 7.33
C GLU A 75 29.74 4.08 6.44
N GLY A 76 29.98 5.30 6.92
CA GLY A 76 30.81 6.32 6.26
C GLY A 76 30.03 7.40 5.52
N TYR A 77 28.70 7.42 5.61
CA TYR A 77 27.87 8.46 5.00
C TYR A 77 28.02 9.81 5.73
N ALA A 78 28.00 10.90 4.97
CA ALA A 78 28.04 12.24 5.55
C ALA A 78 26.73 12.55 6.30
N PRO A 79 26.74 13.36 7.38
CA PRO A 79 25.55 13.62 8.18
C PRO A 79 24.34 14.16 7.40
N GLN A 80 24.58 14.94 6.35
CA GLN A 80 23.51 15.47 5.49
C GLN A 80 22.91 14.39 4.58
N ASP A 81 23.73 13.45 4.11
CA ASP A 81 23.29 12.31 3.32
C ASP A 81 22.50 11.34 4.19
N CYS A 82 22.94 11.09 5.44
CA CYS A 82 22.19 10.29 6.41
C CYS A 82 20.76 10.82 6.60
N LYS A 83 20.57 12.14 6.73
CA LYS A 83 19.22 12.74 6.83
C LYS A 83 18.38 12.48 5.58
N THR A 84 19.00 12.52 4.41
CA THR A 84 18.30 12.28 3.13
C THR A 84 17.93 10.81 2.98
N ILE A 85 18.86 9.90 3.26
CA ILE A 85 18.65 8.44 3.28
C ILE A 85 17.51 8.10 4.23
N ILE A 86 17.48 8.66 5.44
CA ILE A 86 16.39 8.41 6.40
C ILE A 86 15.03 8.86 5.88
N LYS A 87 14.95 10.00 5.18
CA LYS A 87 13.68 10.45 4.57
C LYS A 87 13.20 9.50 3.48
N VAL A 88 14.11 9.01 2.64
CA VAL A 88 13.77 8.03 1.60
C VAL A 88 13.35 6.70 2.24
N MET A 89 14.07 6.25 3.27
CA MET A 89 13.73 5.05 4.01
C MET A 89 12.36 5.13 4.70
N ASP A 90 12.02 6.28 5.27
CA ASP A 90 10.70 6.52 5.86
C ASP A 90 9.60 6.44 4.81
N ALA A 91 9.79 7.05 3.63
CA ALA A 91 8.84 6.99 2.53
C ALA A 91 8.69 5.56 1.96
N VAL A 92 9.80 4.85 1.79
CA VAL A 92 9.83 3.43 1.40
C VAL A 92 9.04 2.59 2.39
N TYR A 93 9.33 2.74 3.69
CA TYR A 93 8.66 1.99 4.74
C TYR A 93 7.18 2.34 4.84
N HIS A 94 6.78 3.57 4.51
CA HIS A 94 5.38 4.00 4.50
C HIS A 94 4.58 3.37 3.37
N VAL A 95 5.12 3.38 2.15
CA VAL A 95 4.41 2.92 0.93
C VAL A 95 4.39 1.40 0.83
N LEU A 96 5.49 0.73 1.21
CA LEU A 96 5.66 -0.70 0.98
C LEU A 96 5.36 -1.52 2.22
N ASP A 97 4.75 -2.69 2.01
CA ASP A 97 4.51 -3.69 3.05
C ASP A 97 5.75 -4.54 3.27
N ILE A 98 6.79 -3.92 3.85
CA ILE A 98 8.09 -4.52 4.11
C ILE A 98 8.57 -4.17 5.51
N SER A 99 9.51 -4.95 6.03
CA SER A 99 10.16 -4.66 7.30
C SER A 99 11.04 -3.39 7.22
N LYS A 100 11.36 -2.81 8.38
CA LYS A 100 12.28 -1.66 8.45
C LYS A 100 13.67 -1.99 7.90
N GLU A 101 14.14 -3.24 8.07
CA GLU A 101 15.44 -3.63 7.54
C GLU A 101 15.41 -3.79 6.01
N GLU A 102 14.34 -4.34 5.45
CA GLU A 102 14.16 -4.36 3.99
C GLU A 102 14.05 -2.93 3.42
N ALA A 103 13.38 -2.02 4.13
CA ALA A 103 13.33 -0.61 3.76
C ALA A 103 14.72 0.04 3.77
N ARG A 104 15.56 -0.26 4.78
CA ARG A 104 16.96 0.16 4.82
C ARG A 104 17.73 -0.34 3.60
N GLN A 105 17.71 -1.65 3.35
CA GLN A 105 18.42 -2.27 2.23
C GLN A 105 17.99 -1.69 0.89
N PHE A 106 16.69 -1.51 0.69
CA PHE A 106 16.16 -0.94 -0.53
C PHE A 106 16.53 0.53 -0.71
N THR A 107 16.57 1.30 0.38
CA THR A 107 17.01 2.70 0.35
C THR A 107 18.48 2.83 -0.04
N LEU A 108 19.35 1.94 0.47
CA LEU A 108 20.75 1.90 0.06
C LEU A 108 20.89 1.58 -1.43
N TYR A 109 20.14 0.60 -1.92
CA TYR A 109 20.06 0.31 -3.36
C TYR A 109 19.66 1.55 -4.18
N ILE A 110 18.65 2.31 -3.74
CA ILE A 110 18.21 3.56 -4.40
C ILE A 110 19.36 4.57 -4.45
N ALA A 111 20.04 4.79 -3.32
CA ALA A 111 21.11 5.76 -3.20
C ALA A 111 22.33 5.39 -4.07
N GLU A 112 22.77 4.13 -4.01
CA GLU A 112 23.94 3.62 -4.74
C GLU A 112 23.73 3.58 -6.26
N ASN A 113 22.48 3.45 -6.72
CA ASN A 113 22.12 3.41 -8.13
C ASN A 113 21.58 4.76 -8.66
N HIS A 114 21.59 5.82 -7.83
CA HIS A 114 21.10 7.15 -8.17
C HIS A 114 19.67 7.16 -8.74
N LEU A 115 18.80 6.32 -8.18
CA LEU A 115 17.41 6.20 -8.63
C LEU A 115 16.51 7.19 -7.90
N THR A 116 15.42 7.58 -8.55
CA THR A 116 14.28 8.15 -7.83
C THR A 116 13.53 7.04 -7.10
N LEU A 117 12.81 7.39 -6.03
CA LEU A 117 11.99 6.43 -5.28
C LEU A 117 10.96 5.73 -6.19
N THR A 118 10.30 6.51 -7.05
CA THR A 118 9.29 6.00 -8.00
C THR A 118 9.89 5.02 -8.99
N ASP A 119 11.04 5.35 -9.60
CA ASP A 119 11.69 4.46 -10.56
C ASP A 119 12.15 3.16 -9.90
N ALA A 120 12.66 3.25 -8.67
CA ALA A 120 13.11 2.07 -7.94
C ALA A 120 11.95 1.14 -7.58
N ILE A 121 10.83 1.69 -7.11
CA ILE A 121 9.62 0.91 -6.82
C ILE A 121 9.13 0.21 -8.09
N GLU A 122 9.00 0.94 -9.20
CA GLU A 122 8.53 0.37 -10.46
C GLU A 122 9.47 -0.74 -10.97
N ARG A 123 10.79 -0.56 -10.86
CA ARG A 123 11.77 -1.58 -11.28
C ARG A 123 11.73 -2.84 -10.43
N LYS A 124 11.60 -2.71 -9.10
CA LYS A 124 11.69 -3.84 -8.18
C LYS A 124 10.35 -4.56 -8.02
N TYR A 125 9.26 -3.80 -7.98
CA TYR A 125 7.93 -4.28 -7.65
C TYR A 125 6.97 -4.20 -8.84
N HIS A 126 7.44 -3.88 -10.05
CA HIS A 126 6.67 -3.95 -11.30
C HIS A 126 5.33 -3.20 -11.26
N LEU A 127 5.24 -2.15 -10.44
CA LEU A 127 4.06 -1.31 -10.29
C LEU A 127 4.49 0.13 -10.08
N SER A 128 4.00 1.05 -10.92
CA SER A 128 4.17 2.49 -10.72
C SER A 128 3.16 3.04 -9.70
N LEU A 129 3.49 4.16 -9.04
CA LEU A 129 2.57 4.80 -8.08
C LEU A 129 1.28 5.30 -8.76
N SER A 130 1.35 5.72 -10.02
CA SER A 130 0.16 6.08 -10.80
C SER A 130 -0.74 4.87 -11.05
N GLU A 131 -0.16 3.69 -11.30
CA GLU A 131 -0.95 2.47 -11.48
C GLU A 131 -1.58 2.02 -10.17
N TYR A 132 -0.91 2.23 -9.04
CA TYR A 132 -1.50 2.04 -7.72
C TYR A 132 -2.73 2.94 -7.52
N ASP A 133 -2.61 4.25 -7.78
CA ASP A 133 -3.72 5.19 -7.63
C ASP A 133 -4.91 4.83 -8.54
N ASP A 134 -4.62 4.46 -9.79
CA ASP A 134 -5.61 4.00 -10.75
C ASP A 134 -6.30 2.70 -10.30
N TYR A 135 -5.54 1.72 -9.79
CA TYR A 135 -6.08 0.45 -9.31
C TYR A 135 -6.96 0.63 -8.07
N MET A 136 -6.55 1.50 -7.14
CA MET A 136 -7.35 1.88 -5.97
C MET A 136 -8.72 2.41 -6.39
N GLU A 137 -8.75 3.37 -7.32
CA GLU A 137 -9.98 4.01 -7.78
C GLU A 137 -10.86 3.08 -8.62
N VAL A 138 -10.27 2.36 -9.58
CA VAL A 138 -11.00 1.59 -10.60
C VAL A 138 -11.41 0.21 -10.10
N VAL A 139 -10.60 -0.42 -9.25
CA VAL A 139 -10.83 -1.80 -8.82
C VAL A 139 -11.30 -1.85 -7.38
N LEU A 140 -10.56 -1.27 -6.43
CA LEU A 140 -10.85 -1.46 -5.00
C LEU A 140 -12.01 -0.60 -4.49
N MET A 141 -12.14 0.66 -4.91
CA MET A 141 -13.24 1.53 -4.48
C MET A 141 -14.65 0.99 -4.80
N PRO A 142 -14.91 0.37 -5.97
CA PRO A 142 -16.17 -0.34 -6.22
C PRO A 142 -16.50 -1.40 -5.16
N TYR A 143 -15.51 -2.21 -4.72
CA TYR A 143 -15.72 -3.18 -3.65
C TYR A 143 -16.06 -2.49 -2.33
N VAL A 144 -15.33 -1.44 -1.94
CA VAL A 144 -15.59 -0.69 -0.71
C VAL A 144 -17.01 -0.13 -0.69
N ASN A 145 -17.42 0.49 -1.81
CA ASN A 145 -18.76 1.05 -1.97
C ASN A 145 -19.84 -0.03 -1.88
N TYR A 146 -19.64 -1.19 -2.51
CA TYR A 146 -20.57 -2.32 -2.44
C TYR A 146 -20.64 -2.90 -1.02
N CYS A 147 -19.50 -3.10 -0.37
CA CYS A 147 -19.41 -3.52 1.04
C CYS A 147 -20.18 -2.54 1.94
N GLY A 148 -20.04 -1.23 1.73
CA GLY A 148 -20.77 -0.20 2.49
C GLY A 148 -22.29 -0.34 2.33
N ARG A 149 -22.77 -0.54 1.10
CA ARG A 149 -24.20 -0.79 0.86
C ARG A 149 -24.70 -2.06 1.53
N LYS A 150 -23.95 -3.16 1.45
CA LYS A 150 -24.31 -4.43 2.10
C LYS A 150 -24.28 -4.34 3.62
N ALA A 151 -23.29 -3.65 4.18
CA ALA A 151 -23.19 -3.42 5.62
C ALA A 151 -24.44 -2.72 6.15
N LEU A 152 -24.89 -1.64 5.47
CA LEU A 152 -26.12 -0.94 5.81
C LEU A 152 -27.37 -1.83 5.73
N GLN A 153 -27.50 -2.66 4.70
CA GLN A 153 -28.62 -3.59 4.55
C GLN A 153 -28.68 -4.64 5.68
N LEU A 154 -27.51 -5.03 6.21
CA LEU A 154 -27.38 -6.08 7.23
C LEU A 154 -27.30 -5.52 8.66
N GLY A 155 -27.30 -4.19 8.83
CA GLY A 155 -27.11 -3.55 10.14
C GLY A 155 -25.72 -3.80 10.73
N LYS A 156 -24.69 -3.97 9.89
CA LYS A 156 -23.28 -4.16 10.26
C LYS A 156 -22.46 -2.92 9.99
N GLU A 157 -21.31 -2.81 10.63
CA GLU A 157 -20.33 -1.77 10.30
C GLU A 157 -19.44 -2.21 9.13
N LEU A 158 -19.12 -1.28 8.22
CA LEU A 158 -18.20 -1.54 7.10
C LEU A 158 -16.84 -2.06 7.60
N VAL A 159 -16.37 -1.53 8.74
CA VAL A 159 -15.10 -1.94 9.34
C VAL A 159 -15.05 -3.43 9.67
N GLU A 160 -16.18 -4.04 10.04
CA GLU A 160 -16.24 -5.49 10.31
C GLU A 160 -15.99 -6.31 9.04
N ILE A 161 -16.56 -5.89 7.91
CA ILE A 161 -16.35 -6.57 6.62
C ILE A 161 -14.91 -6.38 6.16
N LEU A 162 -14.39 -5.15 6.23
CA LEU A 162 -13.03 -4.85 5.82
C LEU A 162 -12.00 -5.56 6.71
N ALA A 163 -12.22 -5.64 8.02
CA ALA A 163 -11.34 -6.38 8.93
C ALA A 163 -11.17 -7.84 8.49
N VAL A 164 -12.23 -8.49 7.98
CA VAL A 164 -12.15 -9.86 7.46
C VAL A 164 -11.44 -9.92 6.10
N VAL A 165 -11.65 -8.94 5.22
CA VAL A 165 -10.95 -8.85 3.93
C VAL A 165 -9.44 -8.67 4.11
N PHE A 166 -9.04 -7.85 5.07
CA PHE A 166 -7.64 -7.49 5.29
C PHE A 166 -6.93 -8.38 6.32
N ALA A 167 -7.65 -9.26 7.01
CA ALA A 167 -7.06 -10.29 7.86
C ALA A 167 -6.16 -11.24 7.04
N GLU A 168 -4.99 -11.54 7.61
CA GLU A 168 -4.03 -12.52 7.07
C GLU A 168 -4.50 -13.96 7.24
#